data_AF-W6W7U8-F1
#
_entry.id   AF-W6W7U8-F1
#
_cell.length_a   1.000
_cell.length_b   1.000
_cell.length_c   1.000
_cell.angle_alpha   90.00
_cell.angle_beta   90.00
_cell.angle_gamma   90.00
#
_symmetry.space_group_name_H-M   'P 1'
#
loop_
_entity.id
_entity.type
_entity.pdbx_description
1 polymer ?
#
loop_
_entity_poly.entity_id
_entity_poly.type
_entity_poly.pdbx_seq_one_letter_code
_entity_poly.pdbx_strand_id
1 'polypeptide(L)'
;MAARDRYSRKLECSQCGNVGFAEVSETDDRRQGNRDFRIDDLPRGFLTEFASTDPRKYMIRCGQCGHKFRFEQKTVYAPGGEPRR
;
A
#
# COMPACT_ATOMS: atom_id res chain seq x y z
N MET A 1 19.45 13.48 0.12
CA MET A 1 18.49 12.64 -0.64
C MET A 1 17.71 11.86 0.40
N ALA A 2 16.42 12.16 0.61
CA ALA A 2 15.59 11.32 1.48
C ALA A 2 15.46 9.95 0.81
N ALA A 3 15.86 8.88 1.51
CA ALA A 3 15.62 7.53 1.03
C ALA A 3 14.10 7.33 0.97
N ARG A 4 13.59 7.06 -0.23
CA ARG A 4 12.20 6.65 -0.43
C ARG A 4 12.21 5.14 -0.56
N ASP A 5 11.57 4.45 0.37
CA ASP A 5 11.38 3.01 0.33
C ASP A 5 10.26 2.73 -0.67
N ARG A 6 10.63 2.09 -1.78
CA ARG A 6 9.68 1.56 -2.76
C ARG A 6 9.47 0.09 -2.50
N TYR A 7 8.21 -0.32 -2.36
CA TYR A 7 7.88 -1.73 -2.16
C TYR A 7 6.54 -2.09 -2.80
N SER A 8 6.47 -3.32 -3.29
CA SER A 8 5.24 -3.96 -3.73
C SER A 8 4.47 -4.45 -2.52
N ARG A 9 3.16 -4.24 -2.51
CA ARG A 9 2.29 -4.69 -1.43
C ARG A 9 1.12 -5.51 -1.94
N LYS A 10 0.99 -6.72 -1.39
CA LYS A 10 -0.15 -7.59 -1.69
C LYS A 10 -1.44 -7.00 -1.11
N LEU A 11 -2.44 -6.84 -1.98
CA LEU A 11 -3.83 -6.56 -1.67
C LEU A 11 -4.64 -7.83 -1.82
N GLU A 12 -5.51 -8.11 -0.85
CA GLU A 12 -6.40 -9.27 -0.88
C GLU A 12 -7.79 -8.85 -0.40
N CYS A 13 -8.79 -9.09 -1.23
CA CYS A 13 -10.17 -8.79 -0.90
C CYS A 13 -10.80 -9.98 -0.16
N SER A 14 -11.07 -9.82 1.14
CA SER A 14 -11.67 -10.89 1.96
C SER A 14 -13.08 -11.31 1.54
N GLN A 15 -13.78 -10.52 0.72
CA GLN A 15 -15.15 -10.81 0.25
C GLN A 15 -15.19 -11.69 -1.01
N CYS A 16 -14.26 -11.51 -1.94
CA CYS A 16 -14.28 -12.22 -3.23
C CYS A 16 -12.99 -12.98 -3.54
N GLY A 17 -11.98 -12.91 -2.67
CA GLY A 17 -10.69 -13.55 -2.87
C GLY A 17 -9.80 -12.89 -3.94
N ASN A 18 -10.20 -11.73 -4.49
CA ASN A 18 -9.38 -11.02 -5.47
C ASN A 18 -8.04 -10.62 -4.84
N VAL A 19 -6.94 -10.86 -5.56
CA VAL A 19 -5.59 -10.55 -5.11
C VAL A 19 -4.87 -9.69 -6.14
N GLY A 20 -4.01 -8.79 -5.66
CA GLY A 20 -3.20 -7.95 -6.53
C GLY A 20 -1.98 -7.42 -5.79
N PHE A 21 -1.01 -6.87 -6.53
CA PHE A 21 0.14 -6.19 -5.95
C PHE A 21 0.07 -4.72 -6.32
N ALA A 22 0.11 -3.85 -5.32
CA ALA A 22 0.16 -2.41 -5.49
C ALA A 22 1.60 -1.93 -5.26
N GLU A 23 2.09 -1.06 -6.13
CA GLU A 23 3.39 -0.42 -5.96
C GLU A 23 3.23 0.80 -5.07
N VAL A 24 4.05 0.88 -4.02
CA VAL A 24 3.98 1.94 -3.02
C VAL A 24 5.35 2.57 -2.86
N SER A 25 5.36 3.89 -2.73
CA SER A 25 6.50 4.66 -2.26
C SER A 25 6.17 5.30 -0.91
N GLU A 26 7.01 5.07 0.10
CA GLU A 26 6.96 5.81 1.36
C GLU A 26 8.31 6.45 1.69
N THR A 27 8.28 7.51 2.49
CA THR A 27 9.51 8.15 2.99
C THR A 27 9.64 7.82 4.48
N ASP A 28 10.63 7.00 4.87
CA ASP A 28 10.95 6.70 6.29
C ASP A 28 11.76 7.86 6.93
N ASP A 29 11.39 9.11 6.68
CA ASP A 29 12.02 10.23 7.39
C ASP A 29 11.40 10.32 8.78
N ARG A 30 11.87 9.45 9.69
CA ARG A 30 11.45 9.42 11.11
C ARG A 30 11.66 10.77 11.81
N ARG A 31 12.50 11.65 11.26
CA ARG A 31 12.77 12.98 11.81
C ARG A 31 11.68 14.01 11.48
N GLN A 32 10.90 13.83 10.41
CA GLN A 32 9.91 14.83 10.00
C GLN A 32 8.47 14.54 10.44
N GLY A 33 8.17 13.39 11.05
CA GLY A 33 6.83 13.06 11.54
C GLY A 33 5.74 12.96 10.45
N ASN A 34 6.08 13.28 9.21
CA ASN A 34 5.19 13.33 8.06
C ASN A 34 5.57 12.19 7.13
N ARG A 35 4.84 11.07 7.25
CA ARG A 35 4.98 9.92 6.35
C ARG A 35 4.37 10.34 5.02
N ASP A 36 5.20 10.53 3.99
CA ASP A 36 4.72 10.78 2.62
C ASP A 36 4.44 9.43 1.95
N PHE A 37 3.32 8.80 2.33
CA PHE A 37 2.85 7.55 1.71
C PHE A 37 2.12 7.84 0.40
N ARG A 38 2.48 7.13 -0.67
CA ARG A 38 1.80 7.21 -1.97
C ARG A 38 1.74 5.83 -2.62
N ILE A 39 0.62 5.55 -3.29
CA ILE A 39 0.48 4.39 -4.16
C ILE A 39 0.81 4.86 -5.57
N ASP A 40 1.86 4.31 -6.16
CA ASP A 40 2.31 4.62 -7.51
C ASP A 40 1.51 3.84 -8.55
N ASP A 41 1.22 2.57 -8.28
CA ASP A 41 0.45 1.70 -9.18
C ASP A 41 -0.55 0.83 -8.40
N LEU A 42 -1.79 0.74 -8.92
CA LEU A 42 -2.85 -0.09 -8.38
C LEU A 42 -3.09 -1.31 -9.26
N PRO A 43 -3.21 -2.50 -8.67
CA PRO A 43 -3.51 -3.70 -9.43
C PRO A 43 -4.90 -3.59 -10.06
N ARG A 44 -5.05 -4.20 -11.24
CA ARG A 44 -6.33 -4.25 -11.95
C ARG A 44 -7.42 -4.85 -11.06
N GLY A 45 -8.59 -4.23 -11.08
CA GLY A 45 -9.72 -4.64 -10.25
C GLY A 45 -9.68 -4.11 -8.82
N PHE A 46 -8.73 -3.23 -8.48
CA PHE A 46 -8.76 -2.39 -7.28
C PHE A 46 -8.77 -0.92 -7.67
N LEU A 47 -9.46 -0.11 -6.87
CA LEU A 47 -9.67 1.31 -7.09
C LEU A 47 -9.40 2.05 -5.78
N THR A 48 -8.80 3.23 -5.86
CA THR A 48 -8.70 4.11 -4.70
C THR A 48 -10.05 4.72 -4.41
N GLU A 49 -10.56 4.47 -3.20
CA GLU A 49 -11.79 5.12 -2.72
C GLU A 49 -11.45 6.44 -2.01
N PHE A 50 -10.41 6.43 -1.18
CA PHE A 50 -9.93 7.61 -0.49
C PHE A 50 -8.40 7.61 -0.46
N ALA A 51 -7.81 8.58 -1.17
CA ALA A 51 -6.38 8.78 -1.16
C ALA A 51 -5.95 9.53 0.11
N SER A 52 -4.90 9.06 0.76
CA SER A 52 -4.32 9.74 1.92
C SER A 52 -2.80 9.57 1.93
N THR A 53 -2.10 10.49 2.58
CA THR A 53 -0.66 10.31 2.89
C THR A 53 -0.44 9.44 4.11
N ASP A 54 -1.51 8.99 4.79
CA ASP A 54 -1.43 8.01 5.88
C ASP A 54 -2.00 6.67 5.40
N PRO A 55 -1.21 5.57 5.42
CA PRO A 55 -1.66 4.26 4.95
C PRO A 55 -2.85 3.71 5.76
N ARG A 56 -3.01 4.11 7.03
CA ARG A 56 -4.13 3.68 7.87
C ARG A 56 -5.43 4.39 7.48
N LYS A 57 -5.33 5.56 6.85
CA LYS A 57 -6.46 6.35 6.34
C LYS A 57 -6.72 6.10 4.85
N TYR A 58 -5.79 5.48 4.13
CA TYR A 58 -5.96 5.14 2.73
C TYR A 58 -6.99 4.02 2.56
N MET A 59 -8.03 4.27 1.78
CA MET A 59 -9.11 3.30 1.52
C MET A 59 -9.07 2.82 0.09
N ILE A 60 -9.11 1.49 -0.08
CA ILE A 60 -9.21 0.83 -1.37
C ILE A 60 -10.56 0.16 -1.50
N ARG A 61 -11.13 0.23 -2.70
CA ARG A 61 -12.33 -0.48 -3.11
C ARG A 61 -11.96 -1.58 -4.09
N CYS A 62 -12.46 -2.77 -3.84
CA CYS A 62 -12.43 -3.85 -4.82
C CYS A 62 -13.42 -3.52 -5.95
N GLY A 63 -12.93 -3.42 -7.17
CA GLY A 63 -13.75 -3.22 -8.37
C GLY A 63 -14.57 -4.45 -8.78
N GLN A 64 -14.26 -5.64 -8.23
CA GLN A 64 -15.01 -6.86 -8.53
C GLN A 64 -16.29 -7.00 -7.69
N CYS A 65 -16.20 -6.80 -6.37
CA CYS A 65 -17.34 -6.97 -5.45
C CYS A 65 -17.81 -5.66 -4.79
N GLY A 66 -17.12 -4.54 -5.02
CA GLY A 66 -17.43 -3.25 -4.41
C GLY A 66 -17.01 -3.09 -2.94
N HIS A 67 -16.40 -4.13 -2.33
CA HIS A 67 -15.97 -4.10 -0.93
C HIS A 67 -14.87 -3.07 -0.69
N LYS A 68 -15.01 -2.27 0.38
CA LYS A 68 -14.08 -1.21 0.75
C LYS A 68 -13.29 -1.63 1.98
N PHE A 69 -11.98 -1.52 1.94
CA PHE A 69 -11.09 -1.89 3.03
C PHE A 69 -9.92 -0.94 3.12
N ARG A 70 -9.34 -0.84 4.32
CA ARG A 70 -8.17 0.00 4.57
C ARG A 70 -6.94 -0.63 3.94
N PHE A 71 -5.99 0.22 3.53
CA PHE A 71 -4.64 -0.21 3.20
C PHE A 71 -3.87 -0.56 4.48
N GLU A 72 -4.33 -1.58 5.22
CA GLU A 72 -3.80 -1.93 6.55
C GLU A 72 -2.45 -2.66 6.46
N GLN A 73 -1.38 -2.03 6.97
CA GLN A 73 0.02 -2.46 6.88
C GLN A 73 0.24 -3.90 7.36
N LYS A 74 0.15 -4.86 6.44
CA LYS A 74 0.91 -6.11 6.53
C LYS A 74 1.94 -6.07 5.40
N THR A 75 3.08 -5.45 5.69
CA THR A 75 4.24 -5.43 4.81
C THR A 75 4.69 -6.88 4.63
N VAL A 76 4.33 -7.50 3.51
CA VAL A 76 4.93 -8.77 3.09
C VAL A 76 6.09 -8.37 2.22
N TYR A 77 7.30 -8.39 2.78
CA TYR A 77 8.52 -8.21 2.01
C TYR A 77 8.51 -9.22 0.85
N ALA A 78 8.76 -8.75 -0.38
CA ALA A 78 9.14 -9.65 -1.45
C ALA A 78 10.35 -10.47 -0.97
N PRO A 79 10.39 -11.80 -1.17
CA PRO A 79 11.51 -12.63 -0.75
C PRO A 79 12.76 -12.19 -1.53
N GLY A 80 13.59 -11.33 -0.92
CA GLY A 80 14.78 -10.73 -1.53
C GLY A 80 15.17 -9.33 -1.04
N GLY A 81 14.34 -8.64 -0.25
CA GLY A 81 14.68 -7.35 0.36
C GLY A 81 15.16 -7.49 1.81
N GLU A 82 16.44 -7.76 2.03
CA GLU A 82 17.03 -7.86 3.37
C GLU A 82 16.86 -6.55 4.17
N PRO A 83 16.44 -6.60 5.45
CA PRO A 83 16.39 -5.43 6.31
C PRO A 83 17.83 -5.06 6.72
N ARG A 84 18.33 -3.93 6.23
CA ARG A 84 19.57 -3.36 6.78
C ARG A 84 19.24 -2.69 8.11
N ARG A 85 19.85 -3.24 9.15
CA ARG A 85 19.66 -2.94 10.57
C ARG A 85 20.16 -1.56 10.97
#